data_AF-A0A2D7RF25-F1
#
_entry.id   AF-A0A2D7RF25-F1
#
_cell.length_a   1.000
_cell.length_b   1.000
_cell.length_c   1.000
_cell.angle_alpha   90.00
_cell.angle_beta   90.00
_cell.angle_gamma   90.00
#
_symmetry.space_group_name_H-M   'P 1'
#
loop_
_entity.id
_entity.type
_entity.pdbx_description
1 polymer ?
#
loop_
_entity_poly.entity_id
_entity_poly.type
_entity_poly.pdbx_seq_one_letter_code
_entity_poly.pdbx_strand_id
1 'polypeptide(L)'
;MIDISLKDLKLFALIIFSFHVSATSSSLSHGSGLVNMPSAKLNSEGYISFNYSSFYPYQQYRFNFSPYDSVEASLFYTDINSYRYDFSVLNQSYKDKGFAFRWRLPKFLKSMPDTVIGFEDFAGTGITSSEFIASTINLKQTDVTLGLGWGRLGSKDTIKNPFSILSKKFKN
;
A
#
# COMPACT_ATOMS: atom_id res chain seq x y z
N MET A 1 15.73 -38.32 -21.34
CA MET A 1 16.25 -37.68 -20.12
C MET A 1 17.07 -36.48 -20.59
N ILE A 2 16.58 -35.26 -20.38
CA ILE A 2 17.21 -34.05 -20.93
C ILE A 2 18.36 -33.67 -19.99
N ASP A 3 19.60 -33.79 -20.47
CA ASP A 3 20.80 -33.36 -19.75
C ASP A 3 20.91 -31.84 -19.85
N ILE A 4 20.60 -31.14 -18.74
CA ILE A 4 20.75 -29.70 -18.63
C ILE A 4 22.18 -29.41 -18.18
N SER A 5 22.98 -28.77 -19.03
CA SER A 5 24.38 -28.47 -18.75
C SER A 5 24.51 -27.30 -17.79
N LEU A 6 25.53 -27.30 -16.92
CA LEU A 6 25.87 -26.17 -16.04
C LEU A 6 26.11 -24.84 -16.81
N LYS A 7 26.37 -24.91 -18.11
CA LYS A 7 26.48 -23.74 -18.99
C LYS A 7 25.12 -23.11 -19.29
N ASP A 8 24.07 -23.92 -19.39
CA ASP A 8 22.68 -23.47 -19.59
C ASP A 8 22.14 -22.79 -18.33
N LEU A 9 22.59 -23.24 -17.15
CA LEU A 9 22.27 -22.62 -15.86
C LEU A 9 22.84 -21.20 -15.71
N LYS A 10 24.02 -20.94 -16.31
CA LYS A 10 24.62 -19.59 -16.32
C LYS A 10 23.88 -18.63 -17.25
N LEU A 11 23.31 -19.13 -18.35
CA LEU A 11 22.49 -18.32 -19.26
C LEU A 11 21.15 -17.93 -18.61
N PHE A 12 20.61 -18.77 -17.73
CA PHE A 12 19.41 -18.47 -16.95
C PHE A 12 19.68 -17.50 -15.78
N ALA A 13 20.88 -17.56 -15.17
CA ALA A 13 21.33 -16.60 -14.16
C ALA A 13 21.62 -15.19 -14.73
N LEU A 14 21.60 -15.05 -16.06
CA LEU A 14 21.75 -13.78 -16.78
C LEU A 14 20.40 -13.13 -17.12
N ILE A 15 19.32 -13.45 -16.40
CA ILE A 15 18.21 -12.49 -16.25
C ILE A 15 18.72 -11.45 -15.26
N ILE A 16 19.36 -10.43 -15.81
CA ILE A 16 19.93 -9.29 -15.10
C ILE A 16 18.79 -8.65 -14.28
N PHE A 17 18.72 -8.98 -12.99
CA PHE A 17 17.97 -8.20 -12.02
C PHE A 17 18.79 -6.92 -11.77
N SER A 18 18.62 -5.92 -12.63
CA SER A 18 19.15 -4.58 -12.37
C SER A 18 18.43 -4.02 -11.14
N PHE A 19 19.08 -4.09 -9.98
CA PHE A 19 18.62 -3.38 -8.79
C PHE A 19 18.82 -1.88 -9.00
N HIS A 20 17.81 -1.22 -9.54
CA HIS A 20 17.73 0.24 -9.50
C HIS A 20 17.29 0.64 -8.09
N VAL A 21 18.22 1.18 -7.31
CA VAL A 21 17.89 1.87 -6.06
C VAL A 21 17.30 3.22 -6.43
N SER A 22 15.97 3.28 -6.52
CA SER A 22 15.23 4.54 -6.63
C SER A 22 14.77 4.94 -5.24
N ALA A 23 14.94 6.21 -4.88
CA ALA A 23 14.46 6.76 -3.61
C ALA A 23 12.94 6.99 -3.70
N THR A 24 12.16 5.90 -3.61
CA THR A 24 10.71 5.95 -3.47
C THR A 24 10.36 5.92 -1.97
N SER A 25 9.44 6.78 -1.54
CA SER A 25 9.00 6.81 -0.15
C SER A 25 7.98 5.71 0.06
N SER A 26 8.34 4.66 0.81
CA SER A 26 7.42 3.58 1.20
C SER A 26 6.93 3.77 2.64
N SER A 27 5.62 3.67 2.82
CA SER A 27 4.95 3.53 4.10
C SER A 27 5.10 2.10 4.64
N LEU A 28 5.13 1.94 5.95
CA LEU A 28 5.10 0.64 6.62
C LEU A 28 3.81 -0.12 6.37
N SER A 29 2.70 0.60 6.15
CA SER A 29 1.35 0.02 6.05
C SER A 29 0.59 0.37 4.76
N HIS A 30 0.98 1.39 4.00
CA HIS A 30 0.12 2.01 2.97
C HIS A 30 0.79 2.17 1.60
N GLY A 31 1.68 1.25 1.21
CA GLY A 31 2.39 1.33 -0.08
C GLY A 31 3.29 2.57 -0.13
N SER A 32 3.10 3.46 -1.12
CA SER A 32 3.90 4.69 -1.23
C SER A 32 3.45 5.77 -0.22
N GLY A 33 4.31 6.18 0.72
CA GLY A 33 3.92 7.14 1.74
C GLY A 33 4.96 7.35 2.82
N LEU A 34 4.53 7.98 3.91
CA LEU A 34 5.33 8.19 5.12
C LEU A 34 5.07 7.04 6.09
N VAL A 35 5.96 6.88 7.08
CA VAL A 35 5.99 5.81 8.11
C VAL A 35 4.65 5.09 8.27
N ASN A 36 3.63 5.75 8.82
CA ASN A 36 2.27 5.23 8.92
C ASN A 36 1.19 6.12 8.26
N MET A 37 1.59 7.17 7.56
CA MET A 37 0.67 8.15 6.97
C MET A 37 0.71 8.07 5.44
N PRO A 38 -0.45 7.92 4.76
CA PRO A 38 -0.50 8.00 3.31
C PRO A 38 -0.07 9.38 2.79
N SER A 39 0.52 9.41 1.59
CA SER A 39 0.85 10.65 0.88
C SER A 39 0.12 10.73 -0.46
N ALA A 40 0.30 11.83 -1.21
CA ALA A 40 -0.19 11.91 -2.59
C ALA A 40 0.86 11.46 -3.63
N LYS A 41 2.05 11.04 -3.19
CA LYS A 41 3.07 10.47 -4.08
C LYS A 41 2.70 9.04 -4.42
N LEU A 42 2.60 8.76 -5.72
CA LEU A 42 2.52 7.41 -6.29
C LEU A 42 3.78 7.16 -7.11
N ASN A 43 4.06 5.89 -7.36
CA ASN A 43 5.15 5.50 -8.24
C ASN A 43 4.87 5.84 -9.71
N SER A 44 5.89 5.74 -10.54
CA SER A 44 5.77 5.91 -11.98
C SER A 44 4.99 4.77 -12.63
N GLU A 45 4.46 5.01 -13.83
CA GLU A 45 3.86 4.01 -14.69
C GLU A 45 4.78 2.79 -14.89
N GLY A 46 4.19 1.60 -14.90
CA GLY A 46 4.88 0.32 -15.03
C GLY A 46 5.64 -0.10 -13.77
N TYR A 47 5.61 0.67 -12.69
CA TYR A 47 6.36 0.34 -11.49
C TYR A 47 5.70 -0.80 -10.71
N ILE A 48 6.51 -1.80 -10.36
CA ILE A 48 6.14 -2.91 -9.50
C ILE A 48 7.10 -2.94 -8.33
N SER A 49 6.57 -3.03 -7.11
CA SER A 49 7.40 -3.18 -5.91
C SER A 49 6.89 -4.26 -4.99
N PHE A 50 7.83 -4.87 -4.29
CA PHE A 50 7.57 -5.74 -3.16
C PHE A 50 8.16 -5.10 -1.91
N ASN A 51 7.36 -5.00 -0.86
CA ASN A 51 7.74 -4.40 0.41
C ASN A 51 7.48 -5.42 1.53
N TYR A 52 8.48 -5.59 2.39
CA TYR A 52 8.34 -6.32 3.64
C TYR A 52 8.55 -5.33 4.79
N SER A 53 7.61 -5.27 5.71
CA SER A 53 7.70 -4.45 6.93
C SER A 53 7.41 -5.30 8.16
N SER A 54 8.12 -5.03 9.24
CA SER A 54 7.95 -5.70 10.53
C SER A 54 7.97 -4.66 11.63
N PHE A 55 6.83 -4.47 12.28
CA PHE A 55 6.65 -3.51 13.35
C PHE A 55 5.57 -4.05 14.29
N TYR A 56 5.85 -4.18 15.59
CA TYR A 56 4.89 -4.81 16.50
C TYR A 56 3.52 -4.10 16.45
N PRO A 57 2.40 -4.83 16.29
CA PRO A 57 2.26 -6.30 16.21
C PRO A 57 2.20 -6.90 14.80
N TYR A 58 2.47 -6.13 13.75
CA TYR A 58 2.28 -6.49 12.36
C TYR A 58 3.57 -6.94 11.67
N GLN A 59 3.46 -7.99 10.85
CA GLN A 59 4.44 -8.30 9.80
C GLN A 59 3.70 -8.29 8.48
N GLN A 60 4.05 -7.38 7.59
CA GLN A 60 3.31 -7.17 6.35
C GLN A 60 4.19 -7.42 5.13
N TYR A 61 3.62 -8.16 4.19
CA TYR A 61 4.13 -8.35 2.84
C TYR A 61 3.18 -7.63 1.89
N ARG A 62 3.69 -6.67 1.11
CA ARG A 62 2.88 -5.84 0.21
C ARG A 62 3.49 -5.79 -1.19
N PHE A 63 2.70 -6.20 -2.17
CA PHE A 63 3.00 -6.07 -3.59
C PHE A 63 2.23 -4.86 -4.13
N ASN A 64 2.93 -3.90 -4.73
CA ASN A 64 2.32 -2.73 -5.36
C ASN A 64 2.52 -2.79 -6.87
N PHE A 65 1.50 -2.34 -7.59
CA PHE A 65 1.44 -2.25 -9.04
C PHE A 65 0.96 -0.85 -9.40
N SER A 66 1.74 -0.13 -10.20
CA SER A 66 1.38 1.21 -10.71
C SER A 66 1.23 1.15 -12.22
N PRO A 67 0.08 0.70 -12.75
CA PRO A 67 -0.12 0.59 -14.20
C PRO A 67 -0.11 1.94 -14.91
N TYR A 68 -0.33 3.05 -14.18
CA TYR A 68 -0.27 4.42 -14.67
C TYR A 68 0.29 5.33 -13.57
N ASP A 69 0.82 6.50 -13.91
CA ASP A 69 1.29 7.51 -12.93
C ASP A 69 0.19 8.00 -11.96
N SER A 70 -1.08 7.82 -12.35
CA SER A 70 -2.24 8.23 -11.56
C SER A 70 -2.82 7.11 -10.69
N VAL A 71 -2.40 5.86 -10.84
CA VAL A 71 -3.06 4.72 -10.19
C VAL A 71 -2.02 3.81 -9.52
N GLU A 72 -2.26 3.47 -8.26
CA GLU A 72 -1.51 2.45 -7.53
C GLU A 72 -2.48 1.45 -6.92
N ALA A 73 -2.28 0.16 -7.20
CA ALA A 73 -3.02 -0.94 -6.61
C ALA A 73 -2.06 -1.82 -5.81
N SER A 74 -2.52 -2.34 -4.67
CA SER A 74 -1.70 -3.21 -3.83
C SER A 74 -2.43 -4.47 -3.42
N LEU A 75 -1.67 -5.55 -3.31
CA LEU A 75 -2.04 -6.79 -2.64
C LEU A 75 -1.19 -6.89 -1.40
N PHE A 76 -1.79 -7.09 -0.24
CA PHE A 76 -1.02 -7.27 0.98
C PHE A 76 -1.49 -8.46 1.79
N TYR A 77 -0.54 -9.02 2.53
CA TYR A 77 -0.74 -10.07 3.49
C TYR A 77 -0.10 -9.62 4.81
N THR A 78 -0.87 -9.67 5.89
CA THR A 78 -0.44 -9.19 7.20
C THR A 78 -0.56 -10.31 8.22
N ASP A 79 0.52 -10.58 8.92
CA ASP A 79 0.54 -11.41 10.13
C ASP A 79 0.41 -10.49 11.35
N ILE A 80 -0.54 -10.79 12.24
CA ILE A 80 -0.89 -10.00 13.42
C ILE A 80 -0.57 -10.84 14.66
N ASN A 81 0.56 -10.54 15.28
CA ASN A 81 1.10 -11.29 16.42
C ASN A 81 0.38 -11.00 17.75
N SER A 82 -0.59 -10.08 17.78
CA SER A 82 -1.40 -9.76 18.97
C SER A 82 -2.60 -10.67 19.19
N TYR A 83 -3.10 -11.32 18.14
CA TYR A 83 -4.29 -12.18 18.19
C TYR A 83 -3.89 -13.61 17.87
N ARG A 84 -4.28 -14.57 18.73
CA ARG A 84 -4.17 -15.99 18.40
C ARG A 84 -5.29 -16.38 17.45
N TYR A 85 -4.99 -17.28 16.52
CA TYR A 85 -6.01 -17.87 15.67
C TYR A 85 -6.92 -18.76 16.54
N ASP A 86 -8.19 -18.37 16.69
CA ASP A 86 -9.11 -18.90 17.72
C ASP A 86 -9.49 -20.39 17.50
N PHE A 87 -9.15 -20.96 16.35
CA PHE A 87 -9.57 -22.31 15.95
C PHE A 87 -8.42 -23.31 15.71
N SER A 88 -7.16 -22.97 16.02
CA SER A 88 -6.03 -23.87 15.77
C SER A 88 -5.49 -24.53 17.02
N VAL A 89 -5.47 -25.87 16.99
CA VAL A 89 -4.70 -26.77 17.88
C VAL A 89 -3.19 -26.47 17.84
N LEU A 90 -2.76 -25.62 16.89
CA LEU A 90 -1.41 -25.15 16.66
C LEU A 90 -1.34 -23.67 17.05
N ASN A 91 -0.41 -23.29 17.93
CA ASN A 91 -0.24 -21.93 18.46
C ASN A 91 0.18 -20.91 17.37
N GLN A 92 -0.76 -20.46 16.53
CA GLN A 92 -0.53 -19.61 15.36
C GLN A 92 -1.14 -18.20 15.53
N SER A 93 -0.46 -17.20 14.98
CA SER A 93 -0.89 -15.79 14.91
C SER A 93 -1.98 -15.55 13.87
N TYR A 94 -2.75 -14.48 14.03
CA TYR A 94 -3.83 -14.11 13.11
C TYR A 94 -3.28 -13.60 11.78
N LYS A 95 -3.89 -14.01 10.67
CA LYS A 95 -3.43 -13.69 9.32
C LYS A 95 -4.54 -13.02 8.54
N ASP A 96 -4.20 -11.92 7.88
CA ASP A 96 -5.11 -11.11 7.09
C ASP A 96 -4.57 -10.91 5.67
N LYS A 97 -5.49 -10.76 4.73
CA LYS A 97 -5.20 -10.47 3.32
C LYS A 97 -6.14 -9.38 2.85
N GLY A 98 -5.61 -8.43 2.11
CA GLY A 98 -6.39 -7.30 1.64
C GLY A 98 -5.85 -6.70 0.36
N PHE A 99 -6.68 -5.83 -0.20
CA PHE A 99 -6.40 -5.08 -1.42
C PHE A 99 -6.43 -3.60 -1.07
N ALA A 100 -5.54 -2.84 -1.69
CA ALA A 100 -5.54 -1.39 -1.60
C ALA A 100 -5.60 -0.78 -3.00
N PHE A 101 -6.20 0.40 -3.09
CA PHE A 101 -6.32 1.14 -4.33
C PHE A 101 -6.15 2.63 -4.05
N ARG A 102 -5.37 3.30 -4.90
CA ARG A 102 -5.11 4.73 -4.80
C ARG A 102 -5.19 5.35 -6.18
N TRP A 103 -5.88 6.48 -6.24
CA TRP A 103 -6.08 7.23 -7.46
C TRP A 103 -5.73 8.69 -7.26
N ARG A 104 -4.78 9.18 -8.04
CA ARG A 104 -4.40 10.60 -8.11
C ARG A 104 -5.40 11.35 -8.99
N LEU A 105 -5.97 12.40 -8.42
CA LEU A 105 -6.86 13.31 -9.12
C LEU A 105 -6.07 14.15 -10.14
N PRO A 106 -6.67 14.45 -11.31
CA PRO A 106 -6.04 15.32 -12.29
C PRO A 106 -5.83 16.72 -11.73
N LYS A 107 -4.71 17.34 -12.08
CA LYS A 107 -4.41 18.73 -11.71
C LYS A 107 -5.05 19.68 -12.72
N PHE A 108 -5.74 20.69 -12.20
CA PHE A 108 -6.25 21.80 -13.02
C PHE A 108 -5.20 22.91 -13.21
N LEU A 109 -4.31 23.10 -12.23
CA LEU A 109 -3.26 24.12 -12.25
C LEU A 109 -1.92 23.50 -11.87
N LYS A 110 -0.83 24.02 -12.45
CA LYS A 110 0.53 23.53 -12.19
C LYS A 110 0.99 23.72 -10.73
N SER A 111 0.45 24.72 -10.03
CA SER A 111 0.75 25.02 -8.63
C SER A 111 -0.06 24.23 -7.62
N MET A 112 -1.06 23.44 -8.07
CA MET A 112 -1.87 22.65 -7.14
C MET A 112 -1.08 21.45 -6.58
N PRO A 113 -1.29 21.11 -5.31
CA PRO A 113 -0.72 19.91 -4.73
C PRO A 113 -1.23 18.67 -5.47
N ASP A 114 -0.40 17.64 -5.56
CA ASP A 114 -0.87 16.31 -5.95
C ASP A 114 -1.92 15.87 -4.94
N THR A 115 -3.06 15.38 -5.40
CA THR A 115 -4.14 14.92 -4.51
C THR A 115 -4.52 13.50 -4.87
N VAL A 116 -4.59 12.62 -3.88
CA VAL A 116 -4.91 11.21 -4.03
C VAL A 116 -6.09 10.85 -3.13
N ILE A 117 -7.02 10.07 -3.68
CA ILE A 117 -8.02 9.34 -2.91
C ILE A 117 -7.54 7.90 -2.81
N GLY A 118 -7.63 7.32 -1.61
CA GLY A 118 -7.19 5.95 -1.37
C GLY A 118 -8.16 5.14 -0.52
N PHE A 119 -8.13 3.84 -0.76
CA PHE A 119 -8.89 2.81 -0.06
C PHE A 119 -7.93 1.69 0.31
N GLU A 120 -7.88 1.33 1.58
CA GLU A 120 -7.13 0.19 2.12
C GLU A 120 -8.10 -0.85 2.64
N ASP A 121 -7.75 -2.13 2.45
CA ASP A 121 -8.55 -3.28 2.87
C ASP A 121 -10.02 -3.26 2.36
N PHE A 122 -10.24 -2.61 1.21
CA PHE A 122 -11.57 -2.50 0.62
C PHE A 122 -12.14 -3.87 0.21
N ALA A 123 -11.27 -4.87 0.02
CA ALA A 123 -11.60 -6.26 -0.30
C ALA A 123 -10.84 -7.29 0.57
N GLY A 124 -10.79 -7.10 1.89
CA GLY A 124 -10.32 -8.13 2.84
C GLY A 124 -11.21 -8.25 4.07
N THR A 125 -10.62 -8.56 5.23
CA THR A 125 -11.37 -8.79 6.48
C THR A 125 -11.91 -7.49 7.09
N GLY A 126 -11.35 -6.34 6.72
CA GLY A 126 -11.78 -5.02 7.17
C GLY A 126 -11.07 -4.54 8.44
N ILE A 127 -10.20 -5.36 9.05
CA ILE A 127 -9.42 -5.00 10.25
C ILE A 127 -8.55 -3.77 9.98
N THR A 128 -8.05 -3.64 8.74
CA THR A 128 -7.22 -2.52 8.32
C THR A 128 -7.93 -1.56 7.37
N SER A 129 -9.27 -1.63 7.31
CA SER A 129 -10.09 -0.78 6.44
C SER A 129 -9.86 0.69 6.74
N SER A 130 -9.48 1.42 5.71
CA SER A 130 -9.40 2.87 5.80
C SER A 130 -9.62 3.50 4.45
N GLU A 131 -10.25 4.66 4.47
CA GLU A 131 -10.42 5.51 3.31
C GLU A 131 -9.75 6.84 3.60
N PHE A 132 -9.16 7.47 2.61
CA PHE A 132 -8.50 8.75 2.82
C PHE A 132 -8.46 9.60 1.57
N ILE A 133 -8.29 10.90 1.80
CA ILE A 133 -7.83 11.86 0.82
C ILE A 133 -6.55 12.50 1.35
N ALA A 134 -5.51 12.57 0.52
CA ALA A 134 -4.24 13.18 0.87
C ALA A 134 -3.78 14.09 -0.25
N SER A 135 -3.28 15.28 0.12
CA SER A 135 -2.69 16.25 -0.78
C SER A 135 -1.23 16.47 -0.39
N THR A 136 -0.31 16.45 -1.35
CA THR A 136 1.13 16.66 -1.11
C THR A 136 1.67 17.75 -2.01
N ILE A 137 2.39 18.69 -1.41
CA ILE A 137 3.18 19.71 -2.11
C ILE A 137 4.66 19.39 -1.95
N ASN A 138 5.39 19.37 -3.07
CA ASN A 138 6.84 19.21 -3.05
C ASN A 138 7.50 20.60 -3.03
N LEU A 139 8.20 20.88 -1.93
CA LEU A 139 9.01 22.08 -1.70
C LEU A 139 10.49 21.72 -1.88
N LYS A 140 10.85 21.30 -3.09
CA LYS A 140 12.20 20.81 -3.44
C LYS A 140 12.63 19.61 -2.59
N GLN A 141 13.33 19.86 -1.49
CA GLN A 141 13.89 18.84 -0.59
C GLN A 141 12.90 18.42 0.50
N THR A 142 11.78 19.11 0.64
CA THR A 142 10.78 18.84 1.68
C THR A 142 9.43 18.58 1.04
N ASP A 143 8.77 17.50 1.44
CA ASP A 143 7.37 17.26 1.10
C ASP A 143 6.48 17.63 2.28
N VAL A 144 5.40 18.34 2.00
CA VAL A 144 4.36 18.62 2.99
C VAL A 144 3.09 17.93 2.53
N THR A 145 2.60 17.02 3.38
CA THR A 145 1.38 16.26 3.13
C THR A 145 0.31 16.68 4.13
N LEU A 146 -0.89 16.97 3.64
CA LEU A 146 -2.10 17.17 4.43
C LEU A 146 -3.11 16.12 4.00
N GLY A 147 -3.78 15.46 4.95
CA GLY A 147 -4.73 14.42 4.63
C GLY A 147 -5.85 14.29 5.65
N LEU A 148 -6.95 13.70 5.21
CA LEU A 148 -8.11 13.34 6.00
C LEU A 148 -8.39 11.85 5.78
N GLY A 149 -8.64 11.12 6.86
CA GLY A 149 -8.85 9.67 6.81
C GLY A 149 -10.01 9.22 7.69
N TRP A 150 -10.56 8.07 7.31
CA TRP A 150 -11.65 7.35 7.98
C TRP A 150 -11.22 5.90 8.24
N GLY A 151 -11.99 5.20 9.07
CA GLY A 151 -11.66 3.83 9.49
C GLY A 151 -10.42 3.84 10.37
N ARG A 152 -9.46 2.95 10.11
CA ARG A 152 -8.21 2.88 10.91
C ARG A 152 -7.40 4.18 10.92
N LEU A 153 -7.54 5.03 9.91
CA LEU A 153 -6.88 6.33 9.84
C LEU A 153 -7.65 7.43 10.59
N GLY A 154 -8.93 7.22 10.91
CA GLY A 154 -9.77 8.15 11.65
C GLY A 154 -9.78 7.82 13.14
N SER A 155 -9.52 8.80 14.02
CA SER A 155 -9.39 8.52 15.46
C SER A 155 -10.71 8.50 16.24
N LYS A 156 -11.80 9.11 15.74
CA LYS A 156 -13.04 9.34 16.53
C LYS A 156 -14.37 9.35 15.74
N ASP A 157 -14.40 8.90 14.48
CA ASP A 157 -15.59 8.90 13.60
C ASP A 157 -16.46 10.18 13.65
N THR A 158 -15.83 11.32 13.95
CA THR A 158 -16.53 12.59 14.20
C THR A 158 -17.07 13.18 12.90
N ILE A 159 -16.40 12.88 11.78
CA ILE A 159 -16.81 13.28 10.44
C ILE A 159 -17.29 12.02 9.71
N LYS A 160 -18.56 12.02 9.28
CA LYS A 160 -19.13 10.91 8.52
C LYS A 160 -18.30 10.63 7.26
N ASN A 161 -18.03 9.36 7.01
CA ASN A 161 -17.31 8.94 5.81
C ASN A 161 -18.13 9.24 4.55
N PRO A 162 -17.69 10.14 3.66
CA PRO A 162 -18.42 10.46 2.43
C PRO A 162 -18.50 9.24 1.49
N PHE A 163 -17.55 8.30 1.59
CA PHE A 163 -17.54 7.08 0.78
C PHE A 163 -18.65 6.08 1.20
N SER A 164 -19.30 6.28 2.35
CA SER A 164 -20.46 5.49 2.78
C SER A 164 -21.66 5.55 1.82
N ILE A 165 -21.72 6.58 0.96
CA ILE A 165 -22.72 6.71 -0.11
C ILE A 165 -22.52 5.64 -1.19
N LEU A 166 -21.28 5.21 -1.43
CA LEU A 166 -20.93 4.21 -2.43
C LEU A 166 -21.22 2.79 -1.94
N SER A 167 -21.00 2.52 -0.65
CA SER A 167 -21.23 1.21 -0.05
C SER A 167 -21.42 1.30 1.46
N LYS A 168 -22.30 0.45 1.99
CA LYS A 168 -22.49 0.29 3.45
C LYS A 168 -21.24 -0.21 4.17
N LYS A 169 -20.29 -0.84 3.47
CA LYS A 169 -19.02 -1.31 4.04
C LYS A 169 -18.14 -0.16 4.56
N PHE A 170 -18.30 1.05 4.01
CA PHE A 170 -17.55 2.24 4.43
C PHE A 170 -18.24 3.03 5.55
N LYS A 171 -19.30 2.49 6.13
CA LYS A 171 -20.00 3.09 7.26
C LYS A 171 -19.29 2.69 8.55
N ASN A 172 -18.32 3.52 8.93
CA ASN A 172 -17.64 3.47 10.22
C ASN A 172 -18.44 4.28 11.25
#